data_AF-A0A971LJQ8-F1
#
_entry.id   AF-A0A971LJQ8-F1
#
_cell.length_a   1.000
_cell.length_b   1.000
_cell.length_c   1.000
_cell.angle_alpha   90.00
_cell.angle_beta   90.00
_cell.angle_gamma   90.00
#
_symmetry.space_group_name_H-M   'P 1'
#
loop_
_entity.id
_entity.type
_entity.pdbx_description
1 polymer ?
#
loop_
_entity_poly.entity_id
_entity_poly.type
_entity_poly.pdbx_seq_one_letter_code
_entity_poly.pdbx_strand_id
1 'polypeptide(L)'
;MTLRHLAISNIKGNWHRYLAFFLSCTFSVFVFYLFLSFILHPAFTHGRYIGGTKEAVQRGMLAAEVVILIFSFIFILYSTGAFLRSRKYEFGLLTLLGMTQRQQRRMVWLEFMVISFLSIVVGLISGILFSKLFFMAMSVLLAVTNPIYFYVPPVAVLITAIVFLGVFSVLTMLSVLQLRQSSVRELLVAKRQAKALPRWRPLAFLLGLILVGWGYTKAWHTYGNNLVDNMFPILGLVIAGTYLAVSQGGVAVCRWFQKRGASYSRGTNMITLNRLTFRLKENARIIFTSAILIAVVCTALGTLNTVLQGARAMALAEYGFAITLRARDNEEPIDPNQLVLVGDQVALAVEEDTGEPIDWLLVSGPGGHLTFPQGGELFVVVISEANYRAAAEIAPHLPPVKLEEQSASLFHWTRDGEDKPLGAASVRLGDAAYDLKQVAYFNQDVCSMSVLVVPDVNYWRWVGDDDSLQFWHQLCFETPNWHKLLNVHE
;
A
#
# COMPACT_ATOMS: atom_id res chain seq x y z
N MET A 1 -14.34 53.59 -3.21
CA MET A 1 -14.39 52.11 -3.22
C MET A 1 -13.01 51.56 -2.88
N THR A 2 -12.84 50.86 -1.75
CA THR A 2 -11.54 50.26 -1.38
C THR A 2 -11.33 48.93 -2.10
N LEU A 3 -10.08 48.56 -2.41
CA LEU A 3 -9.76 47.28 -3.08
C LEU A 3 -10.29 46.05 -2.33
N ARG A 4 -10.38 46.14 -1.00
CA ARG A 4 -10.93 45.10 -0.13
C ARG A 4 -12.43 44.88 -0.37
N HIS A 5 -13.21 45.97 -0.51
CA HIS A 5 -14.64 45.88 -0.79
C HIS A 5 -14.91 45.22 -2.14
N LEU A 6 -14.09 45.51 -3.15
CA LEU A 6 -14.23 44.93 -4.48
C LEU A 6 -13.87 43.43 -4.50
N ALA A 7 -12.84 43.02 -3.74
CA ALA A 7 -12.51 41.59 -3.57
C ALA A 7 -13.65 40.81 -2.90
N ILE A 8 -14.26 41.36 -1.84
CA ILE A 8 -15.39 40.71 -1.13
C ILE A 8 -16.63 40.63 -2.02
N SER A 9 -16.92 41.70 -2.78
CA SER A 9 -18.03 41.72 -3.74
C SER A 9 -17.85 40.68 -4.86
N ASN A 10 -16.62 40.48 -5.33
CA ASN A 10 -16.32 39.47 -6.35
C ASN A 10 -16.52 38.04 -5.83
N ILE A 11 -16.09 37.76 -4.59
CA ILE A 11 -16.31 36.45 -3.94
C ILE A 11 -17.81 36.14 -3.86
N LYS A 12 -18.62 37.11 -3.40
CA LYS A 12 -20.07 36.94 -3.29
C LYS A 12 -20.76 36.76 -4.64
N GLY A 13 -20.38 37.55 -5.65
CA GLY A 13 -21.01 37.51 -6.97
C GLY A 13 -20.74 36.23 -7.77
N ASN A 14 -19.61 35.56 -7.52
CA ASN A 14 -19.18 34.35 -8.24
C ASN A 14 -18.93 33.15 -7.33
N TRP A 15 -19.73 33.02 -6.25
CA TRP A 15 -19.53 32.03 -5.18
C TRP A 15 -19.19 30.61 -5.67
N HIS A 16 -19.91 30.07 -6.66
CA HIS A 16 -19.69 28.71 -7.17
C HIS A 16 -18.25 28.44 -7.63
N ARG A 17 -17.61 29.43 -8.28
CA ARG A 17 -16.23 29.29 -8.79
C ARG A 17 -15.21 29.38 -7.66
N TYR A 18 -15.47 30.27 -6.70
CA TYR A 18 -14.65 30.40 -5.49
C TYR A 18 -14.76 29.16 -4.61
N LEU A 19 -15.96 28.59 -4.48
CA LEU A 19 -16.23 27.38 -3.73
C LEU A 19 -15.48 26.18 -4.33
N ALA A 20 -15.52 25.99 -5.65
CA ALA A 20 -14.78 24.92 -6.31
C ALA A 20 -13.27 25.02 -6.04
N PHE A 21 -12.68 26.20 -6.19
CA PHE A 21 -11.26 26.42 -5.91
C PHE A 21 -10.91 26.22 -4.43
N PHE A 22 -11.74 26.75 -3.52
CA PHE A 22 -11.60 26.59 -2.08
C PHE A 22 -11.69 25.12 -1.66
N LEU A 23 -12.64 24.36 -2.20
CA LEU A 23 -12.85 22.96 -1.87
C LEU A 23 -11.68 22.10 -2.38
N SER A 24 -11.14 22.40 -3.56
CA SER A 24 -9.91 21.76 -4.04
C SER A 24 -8.71 21.99 -3.11
N CYS A 25 -8.52 23.23 -2.63
CA CYS A 25 -7.44 23.56 -1.70
C CYS A 25 -7.64 22.87 -0.34
N THR A 26 -8.86 22.92 0.19
CA THR A 26 -9.26 22.31 1.45
C THR A 26 -9.05 20.80 1.42
N PHE A 27 -9.46 20.15 0.32
CA PHE A 27 -9.29 18.71 0.14
C PHE A 27 -7.82 18.27 0.11
N SER A 28 -6.93 19.05 -0.52
CA SER A 28 -5.50 18.74 -0.50
C SER A 28 -4.89 18.83 0.90
N VAL A 29 -5.23 19.87 1.68
CA VAL A 29 -4.78 20.01 3.08
C VAL A 29 -5.31 18.84 3.92
N PHE A 30 -6.59 18.51 3.73
CA PHE A 30 -7.29 17.42 4.40
C PHE A 30 -6.59 16.07 4.21
N VAL A 31 -6.33 15.66 2.96
CA VAL A 31 -5.70 14.35 2.68
C VAL A 31 -4.29 14.30 3.23
N PHE A 32 -3.48 15.35 3.05
CA PHE A 32 -2.12 15.41 3.58
C PHE A 32 -2.10 15.29 5.10
N TYR A 33 -2.99 16.00 5.80
CA TYR A 33 -3.10 15.90 7.26
C TYR A 33 -3.41 14.48 7.72
N LEU A 34 -4.34 13.77 7.05
CA LEU A 34 -4.73 12.41 7.45
C LEU A 34 -3.54 11.45 7.43
N PHE A 35 -2.75 11.47 6.35
CA PHE A 35 -1.58 10.60 6.22
C PHE A 35 -0.47 10.99 7.20
N LEU A 36 -0.15 12.28 7.33
CA LEU A 36 0.84 12.73 8.29
C LEU A 36 0.45 12.43 9.74
N SER A 37 -0.83 12.60 10.07
CA SER A 37 -1.38 12.30 11.39
C SER A 37 -1.27 10.81 11.73
N PHE A 38 -1.34 9.94 10.73
CA PHE A 38 -1.14 8.50 10.90
C PHE A 38 0.35 8.15 11.10
N ILE A 39 1.24 8.73 10.29
CA ILE A 39 2.69 8.52 10.39
C ILE A 39 3.24 8.92 11.77
N LEU A 40 2.73 10.02 12.33
CA LEU A 40 3.16 10.56 13.62
C LEU A 40 2.36 10.01 14.81
N HIS A 41 1.54 8.98 14.61
CA HIS A 41 0.72 8.41 15.67
C HIS A 41 1.56 7.57 16.67
N PRO A 42 1.38 7.70 18.00
CA PRO A 42 2.16 6.94 18.98
C PRO A 42 1.91 5.43 18.93
N ALA A 43 0.67 5.02 18.63
CA ALA A 43 0.37 3.61 18.35
C ALA A 43 1.11 3.09 17.11
N PHE A 44 1.44 3.97 16.14
CA PHE A 44 2.21 3.58 14.97
C PHE A 44 3.70 3.31 15.32
N THR A 45 4.22 3.98 16.35
CA THR A 45 5.62 3.85 16.74
C THR A 45 5.90 2.69 17.69
N HIS A 46 4.89 2.18 18.40
CA HIS A 46 5.06 1.13 19.43
C HIS A 46 4.24 -0.15 19.18
N GLY A 47 3.37 -0.18 18.16
CA GLY A 47 2.54 -1.35 17.84
C GLY A 47 3.30 -2.50 17.17
N ARG A 48 2.85 -3.74 17.41
CA ARG A 48 3.21 -4.93 16.62
C ARG A 48 2.26 -5.03 15.43
N TYR A 49 2.80 -5.20 14.23
CA TYR A 49 2.04 -5.33 12.98
C TYR A 49 2.12 -6.76 12.46
N ILE A 50 1.01 -7.26 11.96
CA ILE A 50 0.93 -8.59 11.34
C ILE A 50 1.21 -8.48 9.83
N GLY A 51 0.84 -7.36 9.20
CA GLY A 51 0.99 -7.13 7.74
C GLY A 51 2.38 -6.71 7.23
N GLY A 52 3.46 -6.84 8.01
CA GLY A 52 4.84 -6.55 7.57
C GLY A 52 5.75 -5.92 8.63
N THR A 53 7.05 -5.84 8.36
CA THR A 53 8.01 -5.19 9.28
C THR A 53 7.70 -3.70 9.43
N LYS A 54 7.78 -3.18 10.66
CA LYS A 54 7.52 -1.76 10.99
C LYS A 54 8.23 -0.79 10.04
N GLU A 55 9.47 -1.12 9.68
CA GLU A 55 10.28 -0.30 8.78
C GLU A 55 9.71 -0.21 7.36
N ALA A 56 9.18 -1.31 6.82
CA ALA A 56 8.60 -1.34 5.48
C ALA A 56 7.34 -0.46 5.40
N VAL A 57 6.44 -0.57 6.40
CA VAL A 57 5.22 0.23 6.47
C VAL A 57 5.55 1.71 6.64
N GLN A 58 6.50 2.05 7.51
CA GLN A 58 6.90 3.44 7.73
C GLN A 58 7.50 4.06 6.46
N ARG A 59 8.38 3.34 5.76
CA ARG A 59 8.95 3.81 4.49
C ARG A 59 7.88 3.97 3.40
N GLY A 60 6.92 3.04 3.33
CA GLY A 60 5.79 3.10 2.40
C GLY A 60 4.90 4.32 2.65
N MET A 61 4.57 4.60 3.92
CA MET A 61 3.76 5.77 4.29
C MET A 61 4.49 7.10 4.03
N LEU A 62 5.80 7.17 4.32
CA LEU A 62 6.61 8.34 3.97
C LEU A 62 6.66 8.57 2.45
N ALA A 63 6.77 7.50 1.66
CA ALA A 63 6.73 7.61 0.20
C ALA A 63 5.35 8.10 -0.28
N ALA A 64 4.26 7.59 0.28
CA ALA A 64 2.91 8.04 -0.02
C ALA A 64 2.70 9.53 0.32
N GLU A 65 3.21 9.98 1.46
CA GLU A 65 3.15 11.39 1.89
C GLU A 65 3.81 12.33 0.88
N VAL A 66 4.99 11.97 0.36
CA VAL A 66 5.67 12.78 -0.66
C VAL A 66 4.89 12.81 -1.97
N VAL A 67 4.30 11.67 -2.37
CA VAL A 67 3.44 11.61 -3.57
C VAL A 67 2.21 12.51 -3.40
N ILE A 68 1.56 12.48 -2.23
CA ILE A 68 0.41 13.34 -1.91
C ILE A 68 0.80 14.81 -1.98
N LEU A 69 1.98 15.18 -1.48
CA LEU A 69 2.47 16.56 -1.54
C LEU A 69 2.66 17.04 -3.00
N ILE A 70 3.32 16.24 -3.83
CA ILE A 70 3.54 16.55 -5.25
C ILE A 70 2.20 16.64 -5.99
N PHE A 71 1.32 15.67 -5.76
CA PHE A 71 -0.01 15.65 -6.36
C PHE A 71 -0.84 16.89 -5.95
N SER A 72 -0.84 17.22 -4.66
CA SER A 72 -1.50 18.41 -4.12
C SER A 72 -0.95 19.69 -4.75
N PHE A 73 0.37 19.82 -4.89
CA PHE A 73 0.98 20.97 -5.56
C PHE A 73 0.49 21.11 -7.01
N ILE A 74 0.53 20.03 -7.79
CA ILE A 74 0.08 20.04 -9.20
C ILE A 74 -1.42 20.32 -9.30
N PHE A 75 -2.22 19.70 -8.42
CA PHE A 75 -3.67 19.85 -8.40
C PHE A 75 -4.11 21.27 -8.03
N ILE A 76 -3.48 21.89 -7.02
CA ILE A 76 -3.76 23.27 -6.64
C ILE A 76 -3.25 24.23 -7.73
N LEU A 77 -2.08 23.98 -8.32
CA LEU A 77 -1.58 24.78 -9.46
C LEU A 77 -2.57 24.76 -10.63
N TYR A 78 -3.13 23.59 -10.93
CA TYR A 78 -4.17 23.45 -11.95
C TYR A 78 -5.44 24.23 -11.58
N SER A 79 -5.95 24.03 -10.37
CA SER A 79 -7.18 24.67 -9.86
C SER A 79 -7.05 26.19 -9.88
N THR A 80 -5.89 26.70 -9.48
CA THR A 80 -5.49 28.10 -9.54
C THR A 80 -5.53 28.65 -10.97
N GLY A 81 -4.96 27.91 -11.93
CA GLY A 81 -4.96 28.29 -13.34
C GLY A 81 -6.36 28.30 -13.96
N ALA A 82 -7.21 27.33 -13.60
CA ALA A 82 -8.61 27.27 -14.04
C ALA A 82 -9.41 28.45 -13.48
N PHE A 83 -9.24 28.75 -12.19
CA PHE A 83 -9.85 29.90 -11.52
C PHE A 83 -9.48 31.22 -12.20
N LEU A 84 -8.19 31.47 -12.45
CA LEU A 84 -7.73 32.69 -13.14
C LEU A 84 -8.22 32.78 -14.59
N ARG A 85 -8.27 31.67 -15.32
CA ARG A 85 -8.80 31.65 -16.70
C ARG A 85 -10.26 32.05 -16.76
N SER A 86 -11.07 31.58 -15.82
CA SER A 86 -12.51 31.91 -15.77
C SER A 86 -12.78 33.40 -15.56
N ARG A 87 -11.82 34.12 -14.96
CA ARG A 87 -11.91 35.56 -14.64
C ARG A 87 -11.18 36.48 -15.61
N LYS A 88 -10.65 35.94 -16.71
CA LYS A 88 -9.98 36.74 -17.74
C LYS A 88 -10.86 37.84 -18.33
N TYR A 89 -12.17 37.59 -18.47
CA TYR A 89 -13.12 38.60 -18.95
C TYR A 89 -13.32 39.74 -17.94
N GLU A 90 -13.49 39.42 -16.65
CA GLU A 90 -13.60 40.40 -15.56
C GLU A 90 -12.34 41.28 -15.49
N PHE A 91 -11.16 40.67 -15.57
CA PHE A 91 -9.88 41.38 -15.61
C PHE A 91 -9.74 42.30 -16.83
N GLY A 92 -10.24 41.87 -17.99
CA GLY A 92 -10.30 42.70 -19.20
C GLY A 92 -11.20 43.92 -19.03
N LEU A 93 -12.40 43.74 -18.49
CA LEU A 93 -13.36 44.81 -18.24
C LEU A 93 -12.82 45.83 -17.21
N LEU A 94 -12.25 45.35 -16.10
CA LEU A 94 -11.65 46.20 -15.07
C LEU A 94 -10.49 47.04 -15.63
N THR A 95 -9.70 46.47 -16.55
CA THR A 95 -8.63 47.24 -17.19
C THR A 95 -9.16 48.32 -18.14
N LEU A 96 -10.25 48.04 -18.88
CA LEU A 96 -10.93 49.04 -19.72
C LEU A 96 -11.50 50.20 -18.88
N LEU A 97 -11.93 49.92 -17.65
CA LEU A 97 -12.40 50.92 -16.68
C LEU A 97 -11.25 51.68 -15.97
N GLY A 98 -10.00 51.48 -16.38
CA GLY A 98 -8.84 52.21 -15.86
C GLY A 98 -8.11 51.55 -14.69
N MET A 99 -8.42 50.29 -14.34
CA MET A 99 -7.70 49.58 -13.28
C MET A 99 -6.24 49.32 -13.68
N THR A 100 -5.30 49.75 -12.84
CA THR A 100 -3.87 49.52 -13.11
C THR A 100 -3.47 48.06 -12.88
N GLN A 101 -2.46 47.59 -13.62
CA GLN A 101 -1.88 46.24 -13.46
C GLN A 101 -1.34 45.98 -12.04
N ARG A 102 -0.96 47.03 -11.30
CA ARG A 102 -0.54 46.91 -9.88
C ARG A 102 -1.74 46.66 -8.97
N GLN A 103 -2.85 47.38 -9.17
CA GLN A 103 -4.08 47.20 -8.40
C GLN A 103 -4.69 45.81 -8.65
N GLN A 104 -4.69 45.33 -9.89
CA GLN A 104 -5.22 44.01 -10.24
C GLN A 104 -4.42 42.89 -9.56
N ARG A 105 -3.09 42.96 -9.59
CA ARG A 105 -2.23 41.98 -8.89
C ARG A 105 -2.44 42.00 -7.38
N ARG A 106 -2.57 43.18 -6.78
CA ARG A 106 -2.82 43.32 -5.34
C ARG A 106 -4.17 42.76 -4.93
N MET A 107 -5.19 42.91 -5.77
CA MET A 107 -6.51 42.30 -5.56
C MET A 107 -6.44 40.78 -5.59
N VAL A 108 -5.86 40.20 -6.64
CA VAL A 108 -5.74 38.74 -6.78
C VAL A 108 -4.91 38.16 -5.63
N TRP A 109 -3.81 38.80 -5.25
CA TRP A 109 -2.99 38.38 -4.12
C TRP A 109 -3.79 38.30 -2.81
N LEU A 110 -4.61 39.33 -2.52
CA LEU A 110 -5.48 39.33 -1.34
C LEU A 110 -6.55 38.23 -1.39
N GLU A 111 -7.18 38.01 -2.55
CA GLU A 111 -8.18 36.95 -2.71
C GLU A 111 -7.57 35.56 -2.48
N PHE A 112 -6.41 35.27 -3.07
CA PHE A 112 -5.70 34.02 -2.87
C PHE A 112 -5.28 33.83 -1.41
N MET A 113 -4.75 34.87 -0.77
CA MET A 113 -4.32 34.77 0.63
C MET A 113 -5.47 34.46 1.59
N VAL A 114 -6.66 35.06 1.39
CA VAL A 114 -7.85 34.77 2.18
C VAL A 114 -8.33 33.33 1.95
N ILE A 115 -8.41 32.89 0.69
CA ILE A 115 -8.88 31.54 0.36
C ILE A 115 -7.90 30.49 0.88
N SER A 116 -6.60 30.69 0.70
CA SER A 116 -5.56 29.77 1.18
C SER A 116 -5.57 29.65 2.70
N PHE A 117 -5.67 30.77 3.43
CA PHE A 117 -5.75 30.74 4.89
C PHE A 117 -6.99 29.97 5.36
N LEU A 118 -8.16 30.27 4.79
CA LEU A 118 -9.40 29.59 5.15
C LEU A 118 -9.34 28.08 4.80
N SER A 119 -8.69 27.73 3.69
CA SER A 119 -8.55 26.33 3.25
C SER A 119 -7.67 25.52 4.19
N ILE A 120 -6.61 26.12 4.75
CA ILE A 120 -5.77 25.45 5.75
C ILE A 120 -6.60 25.18 7.01
N VAL A 121 -7.30 26.20 7.52
CA VAL A 121 -8.11 26.08 8.74
C VAL A 121 -9.20 25.02 8.57
N VAL A 122 -10.00 25.12 7.51
CA VAL A 122 -11.10 24.17 7.26
C VAL A 122 -10.57 22.77 6.94
N GLY A 123 -9.46 22.66 6.18
CA GLY A 123 -8.86 21.38 5.83
C GLY A 123 -8.26 20.64 7.04
N LEU A 124 -7.68 21.37 7.99
CA LEU A 124 -7.23 20.81 9.27
C LEU A 124 -8.42 20.39 10.13
N ILE A 125 -9.45 21.23 10.27
CA ILE A 125 -10.64 20.89 11.06
C ILE A 125 -11.33 19.65 10.50
N SER A 126 -11.54 19.58 9.18
CA SER A 126 -12.10 18.39 8.55
C SER A 126 -11.15 17.19 8.67
N GLY A 127 -9.85 17.38 8.53
CA GLY A 127 -8.86 16.33 8.70
C GLY A 127 -8.90 15.70 10.09
N ILE A 128 -9.00 16.53 11.13
CA ILE A 128 -9.15 16.10 12.52
C ILE A 128 -10.49 15.39 12.72
N LEU A 129 -11.59 15.90 12.15
CA LEU A 129 -12.91 15.29 12.29
C LEU A 129 -12.95 13.87 11.71
N PHE A 130 -12.31 13.66 10.56
CA PHE A 130 -12.29 12.37 9.87
C PHE A 130 -11.09 11.48 10.23
N SER A 131 -10.15 11.93 11.06
CA SER A 131 -8.96 11.13 11.38
C SER A 131 -9.32 9.81 12.06
N LYS A 132 -10.37 9.79 12.90
CA LYS A 132 -10.89 8.54 13.49
C LYS A 132 -11.30 7.52 12.42
N LEU A 133 -12.04 7.96 11.40
CA LEU A 133 -12.49 7.11 10.30
C LEU A 133 -11.29 6.62 9.47
N PHE A 134 -10.31 7.49 9.24
CA PHE A 134 -9.08 7.13 8.53
C PHE A 134 -8.25 6.10 9.30
N PHE A 135 -8.09 6.27 10.61
CA PHE A 135 -7.35 5.33 11.46
C PHE A 135 -8.05 3.97 11.54
N MET A 136 -9.38 3.95 11.60
CA MET A 136 -10.16 2.72 11.53
C MET A 136 -9.93 2.00 10.19
N ALA A 137 -10.01 2.72 9.06
CA ALA A 137 -9.72 2.15 7.74
C ALA A 137 -8.29 1.61 7.63
N MET A 138 -7.29 2.33 8.15
CA MET A 138 -5.90 1.86 8.17
C MET A 138 -5.69 0.66 9.09
N SER A 139 -6.40 0.59 10.22
CA SER A 139 -6.28 -0.55 11.15
C SER A 139 -6.75 -1.87 10.51
N VAL A 140 -7.82 -1.81 9.70
CA VAL A 140 -8.29 -2.95 8.89
C VAL A 140 -7.26 -3.31 7.83
N LEU A 141 -6.72 -2.32 7.10
CA LEU A 141 -5.71 -2.58 6.06
C LEU A 141 -4.39 -3.16 6.60
N LEU A 142 -4.01 -2.83 7.84
CA LEU A 142 -2.78 -3.31 8.48
C LEU A 142 -2.99 -4.54 9.36
N ALA A 143 -4.21 -5.08 9.42
CA ALA A 143 -4.61 -6.21 10.26
C ALA A 143 -4.11 -6.07 11.72
N VAL A 144 -4.34 -4.90 12.32
CA VAL A 144 -3.95 -4.64 13.71
C VAL A 144 -5.03 -5.19 14.64
N THR A 145 -4.65 -6.01 15.61
CA THR A 145 -5.57 -6.70 16.55
C THR A 145 -6.41 -5.76 17.42
N ASN A 146 -5.99 -4.50 17.57
CA ASN A 146 -6.76 -3.48 18.28
C ASN A 146 -6.95 -2.23 17.42
N PRO A 147 -8.16 -1.64 17.40
CA PRO A 147 -8.41 -0.41 16.65
C PRO A 147 -7.54 0.73 17.17
N ILE A 148 -6.91 1.46 16.26
CA ILE A 148 -6.04 2.60 16.58
C ILE A 148 -6.89 3.68 17.26
N TYR A 149 -6.54 4.03 18.50
CA TYR A 149 -7.28 5.04 19.26
C TYR A 149 -7.19 6.42 18.58
N PHE A 150 -8.19 7.26 18.84
CA PHE A 150 -8.19 8.61 18.30
C PHE A 150 -7.12 9.46 19.01
N TYR A 151 -6.15 9.93 18.25
CA TYR A 151 -5.13 10.86 18.71
C TYR A 151 -4.89 11.94 17.65
N VAL A 152 -4.68 13.16 18.10
CA VAL A 152 -4.38 14.31 17.24
C VAL A 152 -2.95 14.72 17.54
N PRO A 153 -1.96 14.32 16.71
CA PRO A 153 -0.58 14.71 16.91
C PRO A 153 -0.43 16.22 16.68
N PRO A 154 -0.04 17.03 17.69
CA PRO A 154 0.14 18.47 17.52
C PRO A 154 1.20 18.80 16.45
N VAL A 155 2.20 17.93 16.36
CA VAL A 155 3.28 18.01 15.37
C VAL A 155 2.74 17.88 13.93
N ALA A 156 1.77 16.98 13.69
CA ALA A 156 1.15 16.80 12.37
C ALA A 156 0.36 18.04 11.92
N VAL A 157 -0.35 18.68 12.86
CA VAL A 157 -1.06 19.94 12.61
C VAL A 157 -0.08 21.05 12.21
N LEU A 158 1.01 21.21 12.97
CA LEU A 158 2.01 22.26 12.74
C LEU A 158 2.72 22.07 11.40
N ILE A 159 3.19 20.85 11.10
CA ILE A 159 3.88 20.56 9.84
C ILE A 159 2.95 20.79 8.65
N THR A 160 1.71 20.30 8.71
CA THR A 160 0.71 20.54 7.65
C THR A 160 0.50 22.03 7.41
N ALA A 161 0.34 22.83 8.47
CA ALA A 161 0.16 24.27 8.35
C ALA A 161 1.37 24.94 7.67
N ILE A 162 2.60 24.60 8.09
CA ILE A 162 3.84 25.18 7.53
C ILE A 162 4.01 24.80 6.06
N VAL A 163 3.83 23.51 5.73
CA VAL A 163 3.98 23.00 4.36
C VAL A 163 2.99 23.67 3.42
N PHE A 164 1.71 23.74 3.78
CA PHE A 164 0.72 24.37 2.93
C PHE A 164 0.83 25.89 2.88
N LEU A 165 1.28 26.56 3.95
CA LEU A 165 1.65 27.98 3.88
C LEU A 165 2.75 28.21 2.83
N GLY A 166 3.78 27.35 2.79
CA GLY A 166 4.82 27.38 1.77
C GLY A 166 4.28 27.16 0.36
N VAL A 167 3.50 26.09 0.17
CA VAL A 167 2.87 25.74 -1.12
C VAL A 167 1.99 26.90 -1.63
N PHE A 168 1.08 27.41 -0.80
CA PHE A 168 0.20 28.52 -1.20
C PHE A 168 0.97 29.81 -1.47
N SER A 169 2.05 30.08 -0.74
CA SER A 169 2.91 31.26 -1.00
C SER A 169 3.55 31.18 -2.39
N VAL A 170 4.13 30.02 -2.73
CA VAL A 170 4.72 29.77 -4.07
C VAL A 170 3.66 29.88 -5.15
N LEU A 171 2.49 29.26 -4.96
CA LEU A 171 1.40 29.28 -5.95
C LEU A 171 0.82 30.68 -6.16
N THR A 172 0.68 31.46 -5.10
CA THR A 172 0.23 32.85 -5.19
C THR A 172 1.26 33.69 -5.96
N MET A 173 2.55 33.49 -5.70
CA MET A 173 3.63 34.17 -6.43
C MET A 173 3.61 33.81 -7.93
N LEU A 174 3.50 32.53 -8.27
CA LEU A 174 3.39 32.05 -9.66
C LEU A 174 2.16 32.64 -10.36
N SER A 175 1.04 32.76 -9.65
CA SER A 175 -0.21 33.34 -10.17
C SER A 175 -0.07 34.81 -10.51
N VAL A 176 0.56 35.59 -9.63
CA VAL A 176 0.85 37.02 -9.84
C VAL A 176 1.84 37.21 -11.00
N LEU A 177 2.81 36.32 -11.16
CA LEU A 177 3.75 36.34 -12.27
C LEU A 177 3.08 36.03 -13.62
N GLN A 178 2.15 35.06 -13.67
CA GLN A 178 1.39 34.76 -14.88
C GLN A 178 0.54 35.96 -15.34
N LEU A 179 -0.03 36.72 -14.40
CA LEU A 179 -0.79 37.93 -14.70
C LEU A 179 0.09 39.07 -15.28
N ARG A 180 1.39 39.09 -14.99
CA ARG A 180 2.33 40.09 -15.53
C ARG A 180 2.51 39.96 -17.06
N GLN A 181 2.37 38.74 -17.60
CA GLN A 181 2.62 38.46 -19.03
C GLN A 181 1.36 38.63 -19.90
N SER A 182 0.16 38.55 -19.33
CA SER A 182 -1.09 38.77 -20.05
C SER A 182 -1.34 40.26 -20.26
N SER A 183 -0.62 40.86 -21.21
CA SER A 183 -0.87 42.24 -21.61
C SER A 183 -2.28 42.35 -22.21
N VAL A 184 -3.01 43.40 -21.82
CA VAL A 184 -4.36 43.72 -22.32
C VAL A 184 -4.39 43.89 -23.84
N ARG A 185 -3.24 44.23 -24.44
CA ARG A 185 -3.03 44.29 -25.88
C ARG A 185 -3.17 42.91 -26.54
N GLU A 186 -2.68 41.84 -25.93
CA GLU A 186 -2.87 40.48 -26.43
C GLU A 186 -4.30 39.98 -26.22
N LEU A 187 -5.01 40.31 -25.13
CA LEU A 187 -6.41 39.84 -24.97
C LEU A 187 -7.37 40.46 -25.99
N LEU A 188 -7.16 41.73 -26.40
CA LEU A 188 -7.97 42.41 -27.41
C LEU A 188 -7.54 42.07 -28.85
N VAL A 189 -6.25 41.77 -29.08
CA VAL A 189 -5.71 41.45 -30.42
C VAL A 189 -5.60 39.94 -30.70
N ALA A 190 -5.65 39.06 -29.69
CA ALA A 190 -5.58 37.60 -29.85
C ALA A 190 -6.75 37.02 -30.65
N LYS A 191 -7.86 37.77 -30.79
CA LYS A 191 -8.96 37.40 -31.69
C LYS A 191 -8.65 37.68 -33.16
N ARG A 192 -7.66 38.56 -33.45
CA ARG A 192 -7.28 39.03 -34.80
C ARG A 192 -6.00 38.42 -35.36
N GLN A 193 -5.12 37.84 -34.54
CA GLN A 193 -3.93 37.14 -35.04
C GLN A 193 -4.27 35.72 -35.48
N ALA A 194 -4.09 35.42 -36.77
CA ALA A 194 -4.15 34.07 -37.30
C ALA A 194 -3.08 33.22 -36.61
N LYS A 195 -3.47 32.35 -35.69
CA LYS A 195 -2.53 31.47 -35.02
C LYS A 195 -1.95 30.49 -36.04
N ALA A 196 -0.61 30.48 -36.16
CA ALA A 196 0.08 29.53 -37.02
C ALA A 196 -0.26 28.07 -36.61
N LEU A 197 -0.39 27.19 -37.61
CA LEU A 197 -0.63 25.77 -37.37
C LEU A 197 0.45 25.20 -36.44
N PRO A 198 0.07 24.46 -35.37
CA PRO A 198 1.04 23.93 -34.42
C PRO A 198 2.02 22.99 -35.14
N ARG A 199 3.31 23.31 -35.06
CA ARG A 199 4.38 22.50 -35.64
C ARG A 199 4.57 21.23 -34.81
N TRP A 200 4.33 20.08 -35.42
CA TRP A 200 4.64 18.77 -34.83
C TRP A 200 6.16 18.63 -34.65
N ARG A 201 6.57 18.17 -33.47
CA ARG A 201 7.97 17.85 -33.16
C ARG A 201 8.11 16.33 -32.95
N PRO A 202 8.47 15.55 -33.97
CA PRO A 202 8.55 14.08 -33.86
C PRO A 202 9.57 13.62 -32.82
N LEU A 203 10.74 14.29 -32.74
CA LEU A 203 11.78 13.97 -31.76
C LEU A 203 11.26 14.07 -30.31
N ALA A 204 10.45 15.09 -30.01
CA ALA A 204 9.88 15.26 -28.68
C ALA A 204 8.84 14.18 -28.33
N PHE A 205 8.10 13.68 -29.33
CA PHE A 205 7.18 12.56 -29.15
C PHE A 205 7.92 11.25 -28.88
N LEU A 206 8.97 10.98 -29.66
CA LEU A 206 9.78 9.77 -29.56
C LEU A 206 10.55 9.73 -28.23
N LEU A 207 11.10 10.87 -27.81
CA LEU A 207 11.73 11.03 -26.50
C LEU A 207 10.72 10.82 -25.35
N GLY A 208 9.48 11.27 -25.50
CA GLY A 208 8.40 11.01 -24.53
C GLY A 208 8.09 9.51 -24.37
N LEU A 209 8.00 8.78 -25.49
CA LEU A 209 7.81 7.34 -25.50
C LEU A 209 8.98 6.58 -24.85
N ILE A 210 10.22 6.98 -25.17
CA ILE A 210 11.42 6.39 -24.55
C ILE A 210 11.43 6.62 -23.05
N LEU A 211 11.13 7.84 -22.57
CA LEU A 211 11.07 8.15 -21.14
C LEU A 211 10.04 7.30 -20.40
N VAL A 212 8.84 7.13 -20.99
CA VAL A 212 7.79 6.29 -20.39
C VAL A 212 8.22 4.82 -20.39
N GLY A 213 8.73 4.31 -21.51
CA GLY A 213 9.23 2.93 -21.61
C GLY A 213 10.35 2.65 -20.61
N TRP A 214 11.31 3.57 -20.50
CA TRP A 214 12.40 3.47 -19.53
C TRP A 214 11.91 3.52 -18.08
N GLY A 215 10.91 4.36 -17.79
CA GLY A 215 10.28 4.41 -16.47
C GLY A 215 9.66 3.05 -16.09
N TYR A 216 8.96 2.41 -17.01
CA TYR A 216 8.35 1.09 -16.79
C TYR A 216 9.39 -0.04 -16.70
N THR A 217 10.45 -0.04 -17.50
CA THR A 217 11.51 -1.05 -17.37
C THR A 217 12.27 -0.91 -16.05
N LYS A 218 12.55 0.33 -15.61
CA LYS A 218 13.09 0.59 -14.26
C LYS A 218 12.15 0.07 -13.16
N ALA A 219 10.84 0.29 -13.30
CA ALA A 219 9.86 -0.20 -12.35
C ALA A 219 9.87 -1.74 -12.26
N TRP A 220 9.97 -2.43 -13.39
CA TRP A 220 10.04 -3.91 -13.44
C TRP A 220 11.30 -4.50 -12.78
N HIS A 221 12.41 -3.75 -12.73
CA HIS A 221 13.67 -4.19 -12.11
C HIS A 221 13.88 -3.67 -10.69
N THR A 222 12.87 -3.03 -10.09
CA THR A 222 12.98 -2.49 -8.74
C THR A 222 12.45 -3.50 -7.72
N TYR A 223 13.35 -4.07 -6.91
CA TYR A 223 13.02 -5.00 -5.82
C TYR A 223 13.61 -4.53 -4.48
N GLY A 224 12.93 -4.85 -3.38
CA GLY A 224 13.43 -4.70 -2.01
C GLY A 224 13.83 -3.27 -1.62
N ASN A 225 15.03 -3.12 -1.05
CA ASN A 225 15.53 -1.86 -0.47
C ASN A 225 15.67 -0.71 -1.49
N ASN A 226 15.71 -1.01 -2.79
CA ASN A 226 15.86 -0.02 -3.87
C ASN A 226 14.53 0.66 -4.26
N LEU A 227 13.40 0.28 -3.65
CA LEU A 227 12.07 0.77 -4.01
C LEU A 227 11.92 2.29 -3.78
N VAL A 228 12.34 2.77 -2.61
CA VAL A 228 12.18 4.18 -2.22
C VAL A 228 13.05 5.09 -3.09
N ASP A 229 14.31 4.69 -3.31
CA ASP A 229 15.26 5.48 -4.10
C ASP A 229 14.89 5.54 -5.59
N ASN A 230 14.33 4.45 -6.13
CA ASN A 230 13.91 4.41 -7.53
C ASN A 230 12.50 4.97 -7.77
N MET A 231 11.64 5.08 -6.76
CA MET A 231 10.28 5.60 -6.92
C MET A 231 10.26 7.02 -7.50
N PHE A 232 11.08 7.92 -6.95
CA PHE A 232 11.12 9.31 -7.39
C PHE A 232 11.58 9.51 -8.84
N PRO A 233 12.72 8.93 -9.29
CA PRO A 233 13.14 9.04 -10.67
C PRO A 233 12.14 8.36 -11.62
N ILE A 234 11.51 7.24 -11.24
CA ILE A 234 10.47 6.59 -12.05
C ILE A 234 9.27 7.53 -12.24
N LEU A 235 8.74 8.10 -11.15
CA LEU A 235 7.62 9.05 -11.20
C LEU A 235 7.97 10.27 -12.07
N GLY A 236 9.17 10.84 -11.89
CA GLY A 236 9.65 11.96 -12.68
C GLY A 236 9.72 11.64 -14.18
N LEU A 237 10.29 10.47 -14.54
CA LEU A 237 10.37 10.03 -15.93
C LEU A 237 8.99 9.82 -16.56
N VAL A 238 8.08 9.14 -15.85
CA VAL A 238 6.74 8.85 -16.38
C VAL A 238 5.95 10.14 -16.54
N ILE A 239 5.94 11.05 -15.56
CA ILE A 239 5.24 12.33 -15.66
C ILE A 239 5.78 13.17 -16.83
N ALA A 240 7.09 13.30 -16.95
CA ALA A 240 7.73 14.05 -18.04
C ALA A 240 7.48 13.40 -19.40
N GLY A 241 7.61 12.08 -19.49
CA GLY A 241 7.39 11.32 -20.72
C GLY A 241 5.94 11.38 -21.18
N THR A 242 4.97 11.21 -20.27
CA THR A 242 3.54 11.33 -20.58
C THR A 242 3.18 12.74 -21.04
N TYR A 243 3.77 13.80 -20.47
CA TYR A 243 3.54 15.17 -20.94
C TYR A 243 3.99 15.35 -22.39
N LEU A 244 5.20 14.90 -22.70
CA LEU A 244 5.76 14.99 -24.05
C LEU A 244 4.95 14.14 -25.04
N ALA A 245 4.59 12.91 -24.65
CA ALA A 245 3.78 12.00 -25.46
C ALA A 245 2.39 12.57 -25.75
N VAL A 246 1.65 13.05 -24.73
CA VAL A 246 0.31 13.64 -24.92
C VAL A 246 0.38 14.95 -25.71
N SER A 247 1.36 15.81 -25.42
CA SER A 247 1.47 17.13 -26.07
C SER A 247 1.78 17.06 -27.57
N GLN A 248 2.44 16.00 -28.03
CA GLN A 248 2.79 15.80 -29.43
C GLN A 248 1.95 14.71 -30.10
N GLY A 249 1.44 13.73 -29.35
CA GLY A 249 0.69 12.59 -29.83
C GLY A 249 -0.63 12.98 -30.48
N GLY A 250 -1.39 13.89 -29.87
CA GLY A 250 -2.62 14.41 -30.48
C GLY A 250 -2.38 15.09 -31.84
N VAL A 251 -1.27 15.82 -31.99
CA VAL A 251 -0.88 16.43 -33.27
C VAL A 251 -0.38 15.36 -34.25
N ALA A 252 0.34 14.35 -33.78
CA ALA A 252 0.84 13.24 -34.59
C ALA A 252 -0.30 12.42 -35.20
N VAL A 253 -1.32 12.07 -34.39
CA VAL A 253 -2.52 11.34 -34.84
C VAL A 253 -3.27 12.14 -35.89
N CYS A 254 -3.54 13.43 -35.65
CA CYS A 254 -4.19 14.27 -36.65
C CYS A 254 -3.39 14.35 -37.95
N ARG A 255 -2.06 14.49 -37.90
CA ARG A 255 -1.23 14.49 -39.12
C ARG A 255 -1.22 13.15 -39.85
N TRP A 256 -1.28 12.03 -39.12
CA TRP A 256 -1.41 10.71 -39.73
C TRP A 256 -2.71 10.59 -40.53
N PHE A 257 -3.82 11.13 -39.99
CA PHE A 257 -5.07 11.25 -40.73
C PHE A 257 -4.99 12.24 -41.91
N GLN A 258 -4.24 13.35 -41.78
CA GLN A 258 -4.02 14.30 -42.88
C GLN A 258 -3.21 13.68 -44.04
N LYS A 259 -2.27 12.77 -43.75
CA LYS A 259 -1.48 12.07 -44.78
C LYS A 259 -2.31 11.07 -45.60
N ARG A 260 -3.43 10.58 -45.09
CA ARG A 260 -4.36 9.72 -45.83
C ARG A 260 -5.29 10.58 -46.68
N GLY A 261 -4.78 11.03 -47.83
CA GLY A 261 -5.40 12.02 -48.71
C GLY A 261 -6.87 11.77 -49.09
N ALA A 262 -7.30 10.50 -49.22
CA ALA A 262 -8.68 10.14 -49.53
C ALA A 262 -9.70 10.50 -48.43
N SER A 263 -9.28 10.50 -47.17
CA SER A 263 -10.15 10.85 -46.02
C SER A 263 -10.04 12.34 -45.66
N TYR A 264 -8.86 12.93 -45.84
CA TYR A 264 -8.60 14.36 -45.57
C TYR A 264 -9.35 15.30 -46.51
N SER A 265 -9.37 14.99 -47.82
CA SER A 265 -9.98 15.84 -48.84
C SER A 265 -11.48 15.60 -49.05
N ARG A 266 -12.10 14.69 -48.28
CA ARG A 266 -13.53 14.38 -48.38
C ARG A 266 -14.37 15.40 -47.59
N GLY A 267 -15.13 16.22 -48.31
CA GLY A 267 -16.12 17.13 -47.72
C GLY A 267 -15.50 18.14 -46.75
N THR A 268 -16.07 18.23 -45.54
CA THR A 268 -15.63 19.18 -44.49
C THR A 268 -14.48 18.67 -43.62
N ASN A 269 -13.94 17.47 -43.89
CA ASN A 269 -12.91 16.82 -43.07
C ASN A 269 -11.63 17.65 -42.93
N MET A 270 -11.25 18.41 -43.96
CA MET A 270 -10.09 19.31 -43.90
C MET A 270 -10.23 20.37 -42.80
N ILE A 271 -11.42 20.97 -42.68
CA ILE A 271 -11.70 22.02 -41.70
C ILE A 271 -11.80 21.43 -40.30
N THR A 272 -12.47 20.28 -40.15
CA THR A 272 -12.61 19.60 -38.85
C THR A 272 -11.28 19.08 -38.33
N LEU A 273 -10.43 18.45 -39.16
CA LEU A 273 -9.10 17.97 -38.76
C LEU A 273 -8.15 19.09 -38.36
N ASN A 274 -8.17 20.22 -39.07
CA ASN A 274 -7.36 21.39 -38.72
C ASN A 274 -7.83 22.02 -37.40
N ARG A 275 -9.15 22.16 -37.18
CA ARG A 275 -9.71 22.61 -35.89
C ARG A 275 -9.38 21.65 -34.75
N LEU A 276 -9.47 20.34 -34.99
CA LEU A 276 -9.17 19.31 -34.00
C LEU A 276 -7.70 19.35 -33.58
N THR A 277 -6.78 19.46 -34.54
CA THR A 277 -5.33 19.57 -34.27
C THR A 277 -5.04 20.77 -33.37
N PHE A 278 -5.71 21.91 -33.62
CA PHE A 278 -5.57 23.12 -32.82
C PHE A 278 -6.10 22.93 -31.39
N ARG A 279 -7.32 22.38 -31.26
CA ARG A 279 -7.95 22.11 -29.95
C ARG A 279 -7.15 21.10 -29.13
N LEU A 280 -6.63 20.04 -29.76
CA LEU A 280 -5.81 19.04 -29.07
C LEU A 280 -4.50 19.64 -28.58
N LYS A 281 -3.87 20.54 -29.33
CA LYS A 281 -2.64 21.21 -28.88
C LYS A 281 -2.89 22.20 -27.74
N GLU A 282 -3.96 22.99 -27.83
CA GLU A 282 -4.32 23.96 -26.78
C GLU A 282 -4.78 23.28 -25.49
N ASN A 283 -5.52 22.18 -25.61
CA ASN A 283 -6.03 21.40 -24.48
C ASN A 283 -5.09 20.28 -24.05
N ALA A 284 -3.92 20.12 -24.68
CA ALA A 284 -2.96 19.06 -24.35
C ALA A 284 -2.62 19.03 -22.85
N ARG A 285 -2.50 20.21 -22.22
CA ARG A 285 -2.25 20.31 -20.77
C ARG A 285 -3.41 19.73 -19.95
N ILE A 286 -4.65 19.90 -20.38
CA ILE A 286 -5.85 19.36 -19.69
C ILE A 286 -5.93 17.84 -19.86
N ILE A 287 -5.68 17.35 -21.07
CA ILE A 287 -5.69 15.92 -21.37
C ILE A 287 -4.59 15.22 -20.56
N PHE A 288 -3.39 15.82 -20.51
CA PHE A 288 -2.26 15.33 -19.73
C PHE A 288 -2.57 15.23 -18.23
N THR A 289 -3.09 16.30 -17.62
CA THR A 289 -3.41 16.28 -16.18
C THR A 289 -4.48 15.24 -15.86
N SER A 290 -5.46 15.06 -16.74
CA SER A 290 -6.50 14.04 -16.58
C SER A 290 -5.93 12.63 -16.70
N ALA A 291 -5.02 12.41 -17.66
CA ALA A 291 -4.37 11.12 -17.86
C ALA A 291 -3.48 10.72 -16.66
N ILE A 292 -2.72 11.65 -16.09
CA ILE A 292 -1.95 11.39 -14.86
C ILE A 292 -2.89 11.04 -13.72
N LEU A 293 -3.99 11.77 -13.55
CA LEU A 293 -4.92 11.52 -12.46
C LEU A 293 -5.52 10.10 -12.55
N ILE A 294 -5.92 9.67 -13.75
CA ILE A 294 -6.38 8.30 -13.99
C ILE A 294 -5.26 7.28 -13.69
N ALA A 295 -4.04 7.53 -14.17
CA ALA A 295 -2.91 6.63 -13.94
C ALA A 295 -2.62 6.45 -12.45
N VAL A 296 -2.58 7.54 -11.68
CA VAL A 296 -2.35 7.49 -10.23
C VAL A 296 -3.43 6.67 -9.52
N VAL A 297 -4.72 6.86 -9.87
CA VAL A 297 -5.83 6.09 -9.28
C VAL A 297 -5.71 4.60 -9.63
N CYS A 298 -5.43 4.26 -10.89
CA CYS A 298 -5.24 2.87 -11.31
C CYS A 298 -4.04 2.21 -10.61
N THR A 299 -2.91 2.91 -10.48
CA THR A 299 -1.73 2.40 -9.78
C THR A 299 -2.02 2.20 -8.28
N ALA A 300 -2.73 3.11 -7.63
CA ALA A 300 -3.12 2.98 -6.23
C ALA A 300 -4.03 1.77 -6.00
N LEU A 301 -5.04 1.56 -6.86
CA LEU A 301 -5.93 0.40 -6.76
C LEU A 301 -5.19 -0.91 -7.06
N GLY A 302 -4.31 -0.91 -8.06
CA GLY A 302 -3.50 -2.08 -8.40
C GLY A 302 -2.52 -2.46 -7.29
N THR A 303 -1.85 -1.49 -6.69
CA THR A 303 -0.94 -1.72 -5.55
C THR A 303 -1.69 -2.23 -4.32
N LEU A 304 -2.84 -1.65 -3.99
CA LEU A 304 -3.66 -2.14 -2.87
C LEU A 304 -4.11 -3.59 -3.08
N ASN A 305 -4.60 -3.94 -4.28
CA ASN A 305 -5.04 -5.30 -4.58
C ASN A 305 -3.86 -6.30 -4.56
N THR A 306 -2.71 -5.93 -5.12
CA THR A 306 -1.52 -6.81 -5.12
C THR A 306 -0.95 -7.03 -3.73
N VAL A 307 -0.93 -6.01 -2.87
CA VAL A 307 -0.52 -6.16 -1.47
C VAL A 307 -1.51 -7.04 -0.71
N LEU A 308 -2.82 -6.85 -0.88
CA LEU A 308 -3.83 -7.69 -0.24
C LEU A 308 -3.74 -9.15 -0.68
N GLN A 309 -3.58 -9.41 -1.98
CA GLN A 309 -3.39 -10.76 -2.51
C GLN A 309 -2.07 -11.37 -2.03
N GLY A 310 -0.99 -10.58 -1.97
CA GLY A 310 0.29 -11.02 -1.44
C GLY A 310 0.22 -11.37 0.03
N ALA A 311 -0.41 -10.53 0.86
CA ALA A 311 -0.64 -10.81 2.27
C ALA A 311 -1.50 -12.06 2.47
N ARG A 312 -2.57 -12.24 1.66
CA ARG A 312 -3.38 -13.47 1.67
C ARG A 312 -2.58 -14.70 1.27
N ALA A 313 -1.76 -14.61 0.22
CA ALA A 313 -0.95 -15.72 -0.25
C ALA A 313 0.14 -16.11 0.77
N MET A 314 0.76 -15.12 1.43
CA MET A 314 1.70 -15.34 2.54
C MET A 314 0.99 -16.01 3.71
N ALA A 315 -0.16 -15.49 4.14
CA ALA A 315 -0.95 -16.09 5.20
C ALA A 315 -1.30 -17.56 4.86
N LEU A 316 -1.85 -17.82 3.66
CA LEU A 316 -2.19 -19.17 3.17
C LEU A 316 -0.98 -20.14 3.11
N ALA A 317 0.23 -19.62 2.92
CA ALA A 317 1.45 -20.42 2.87
C ALA A 317 2.12 -20.61 4.25
N GLU A 318 1.72 -19.84 5.27
CA GLU A 318 2.41 -19.77 6.58
C GLU A 318 1.67 -20.54 7.69
N TYR A 319 0.38 -20.87 7.53
CA TYR A 319 -0.41 -21.59 8.55
C TYR A 319 -0.93 -22.94 8.02
N GLY A 320 -0.19 -24.02 8.27
CA GLY A 320 -0.60 -25.41 7.99
C GLY A 320 -1.66 -25.96 8.97
N PHE A 321 -1.76 -25.40 10.17
CA PHE A 321 -2.76 -25.75 11.18
C PHE A 321 -3.45 -24.49 11.71
N ALA A 322 -4.78 -24.52 11.84
CA ALA A 322 -5.60 -23.35 12.15
C ALA A 322 -5.56 -22.98 13.65
N ILE A 323 -5.57 -24.00 14.51
CA ILE A 323 -5.58 -23.88 15.97
C ILE A 323 -4.65 -24.96 16.52
N THR A 324 -3.88 -24.60 17.55
CA THR A 324 -3.08 -25.57 18.30
C THR A 324 -3.29 -25.33 19.78
N LEU A 325 -3.89 -26.31 20.47
CA LEU A 325 -4.03 -26.27 21.92
C LEU A 325 -2.89 -27.08 22.54
N ARG A 326 -2.22 -26.49 23.53
CA ARG A 326 -1.03 -27.06 24.17
C ARG A 326 -1.26 -27.19 25.65
N ALA A 327 -1.00 -28.39 26.17
CA ALA A 327 -1.03 -28.71 27.58
C ALA A 327 0.28 -29.38 28.00
N ARG A 328 0.70 -29.12 29.24
CA ARG A 328 1.89 -29.71 29.87
C ARG A 328 1.50 -30.24 31.23
N ASP A 329 1.91 -31.47 31.53
CA ASP A 329 1.51 -32.18 32.76
C ASP A 329 1.92 -31.50 34.08
N ASN A 330 2.90 -30.58 34.04
CA ASN A 330 3.44 -29.94 35.24
C ASN A 330 2.55 -28.84 35.85
N GLU A 331 1.58 -28.28 35.11
CA GLU A 331 0.76 -27.15 35.62
C GLU A 331 -0.53 -27.62 36.29
N GLU A 332 -1.09 -28.74 35.83
CA GLU A 332 -2.12 -29.59 36.45
C GLU A 332 -2.17 -30.88 35.60
N PRO A 333 -2.19 -32.09 36.17
CA PRO A 333 -2.25 -33.31 35.36
C PRO A 333 -3.61 -33.38 34.66
N ILE A 334 -3.60 -33.13 33.35
CA ILE A 334 -4.81 -33.17 32.53
C ILE A 334 -5.02 -34.61 32.08
N ASP A 335 -6.19 -35.18 32.37
CA ASP A 335 -6.59 -36.48 31.82
C ASP A 335 -6.65 -36.37 30.28
N PRO A 336 -5.94 -37.20 29.51
CA PRO A 336 -5.99 -37.21 28.04
C PRO A 336 -7.42 -37.27 27.49
N ASN A 337 -8.35 -37.92 28.21
CA ASN A 337 -9.76 -37.98 27.81
C ASN A 337 -10.48 -36.63 27.86
N GLN A 338 -10.06 -35.72 28.74
CA GLN A 338 -10.60 -34.37 28.80
C GLN A 338 -10.11 -33.51 27.62
N LEU A 339 -8.87 -33.71 27.19
CA LEU A 339 -8.33 -33.04 26.00
C LEU A 339 -9.04 -33.51 24.72
N VAL A 340 -9.34 -34.81 24.61
CA VAL A 340 -10.15 -35.34 23.51
C VAL A 340 -11.54 -34.69 23.51
N LEU A 341 -12.19 -34.57 24.67
CA LEU A 341 -13.50 -33.93 24.79
C LEU A 341 -13.47 -32.44 24.39
N VAL A 342 -12.40 -31.71 24.77
CA VAL A 342 -12.19 -30.33 24.33
C VAL A 342 -11.94 -30.27 22.83
N GLY A 343 -11.19 -31.22 22.27
CA GLY A 343 -10.95 -31.38 20.84
C GLY A 343 -12.26 -31.52 20.07
N ASP A 344 -13.14 -32.42 20.49
CA ASP A 344 -14.46 -32.65 19.89
C ASP A 344 -15.37 -31.42 19.99
N GLN A 345 -15.38 -30.74 21.14
CA GLN A 345 -16.15 -29.50 21.31
C GLN A 345 -15.67 -28.38 20.39
N VAL A 346 -14.35 -28.23 20.23
CA VAL A 346 -13.76 -27.26 19.32
C VAL A 346 -14.04 -27.64 17.87
N ALA A 347 -13.91 -28.91 17.50
CA ALA A 347 -14.22 -29.38 16.15
C ALA A 347 -15.69 -29.11 15.77
N LEU A 348 -16.64 -29.40 16.67
CA LEU A 348 -18.06 -29.11 16.47
C LEU A 348 -18.35 -27.60 16.34
N ALA A 349 -17.74 -26.78 17.20
CA ALA A 349 -17.92 -25.32 17.16
C ALA A 349 -17.38 -24.71 15.86
N VAL A 350 -16.24 -25.22 15.37
CA VAL A 350 -15.63 -24.75 14.13
C VAL A 350 -16.36 -25.33 12.90
N GLU A 351 -16.91 -26.55 12.98
CA GLU A 351 -17.77 -27.13 11.94
C GLU A 351 -19.09 -26.37 11.80
N GLU A 352 -19.74 -25.99 12.90
CA GLU A 352 -20.96 -25.16 12.90
C GLU A 352 -20.73 -23.81 12.18
N ASP A 353 -19.52 -23.27 12.33
CA ASP A 353 -19.15 -21.96 11.82
C ASP A 353 -18.65 -21.99 10.35
N THR A 354 -17.93 -23.05 9.98
CA THR A 354 -17.33 -23.18 8.64
C THR A 354 -18.16 -24.01 7.67
N GLY A 355 -19.09 -24.83 8.17
CA GLY A 355 -19.98 -25.69 7.40
C GLY A 355 -19.30 -26.94 6.80
N GLU A 356 -18.09 -27.28 7.24
CA GLU A 356 -17.31 -28.43 6.78
C GLU A 356 -16.79 -29.25 7.98
N PRO A 357 -16.72 -30.59 7.87
CA PRO A 357 -16.18 -31.43 8.92
C PRO A 357 -14.69 -31.15 9.11
N ILE A 358 -14.25 -31.13 10.37
CA ILE A 358 -12.87 -30.82 10.74
C ILE A 358 -12.23 -32.03 11.37
N ASP A 359 -11.23 -32.54 10.67
CA ASP A 359 -10.38 -33.60 11.19
C ASP A 359 -9.35 -33.00 12.16
N TRP A 360 -9.20 -33.65 13.31
CA TRP A 360 -8.29 -33.23 14.36
C TRP A 360 -7.50 -34.43 14.87
N LEU A 361 -6.30 -34.15 15.41
CA LEU A 361 -5.44 -35.18 15.98
C LEU A 361 -4.85 -34.74 17.31
N LEU A 362 -4.98 -35.59 18.33
CA LEU A 362 -4.19 -35.46 19.56
C LEU A 362 -2.83 -36.10 19.32
N VAL A 363 -1.80 -35.26 19.29
CA VAL A 363 -0.41 -35.71 19.31
C VAL A 363 0.12 -35.53 20.72
N SER A 364 0.52 -36.64 21.34
CA SER A 364 1.24 -36.62 22.62
C SER A 364 2.64 -37.18 22.42
N GLY A 365 3.60 -36.59 23.11
CA GLY A 365 4.99 -36.96 23.02
C GLY A 365 5.82 -36.44 24.19
N PRO A 366 6.82 -37.20 24.68
CA PRO A 366 7.74 -36.69 25.67
C PRO A 366 8.59 -35.56 25.06
N GLY A 367 8.78 -34.49 25.82
CA GLY A 367 9.69 -33.41 25.44
C GLY A 367 11.12 -33.71 25.90
N GLY A 368 12.11 -33.45 25.05
CA GLY A 368 13.51 -33.63 25.42
C GLY A 368 14.48 -32.73 24.67
N HIS A 369 15.70 -32.61 25.19
CA HIS A 369 16.77 -31.85 24.55
C HIS A 369 17.66 -32.79 23.72
N LEU A 370 17.84 -32.45 22.46
CA LEU A 370 18.80 -33.07 21.56
C LEU A 370 20.14 -32.38 21.69
N THR A 371 21.18 -33.13 22.04
CA THR A 371 22.57 -32.65 22.00
C THR A 371 23.22 -33.01 20.67
N PHE A 372 23.78 -32.04 19.98
CA PHE A 372 24.53 -32.26 18.73
C PHE A 372 26.02 -32.52 19.01
N PRO A 373 26.69 -33.39 18.21
CA PRO A 373 28.11 -33.71 18.38
C PRO A 373 29.06 -32.49 18.27
N GLN A 374 28.63 -31.45 17.55
CA GLN A 374 29.40 -30.22 17.32
C GLN A 374 29.15 -29.13 18.38
N GLY A 375 28.34 -29.43 19.41
CA GLY A 375 27.90 -28.48 20.43
C GLY A 375 26.61 -27.77 20.02
N GLY A 376 25.66 -27.70 20.95
CA GLY A 376 24.33 -27.13 20.75
C GLY A 376 23.24 -28.06 21.29
N GLU A 377 22.23 -27.47 21.94
CA GLU A 377 21.06 -28.17 22.43
C GLU A 377 19.81 -27.65 21.73
N LEU A 378 18.98 -28.56 21.23
CA LEU A 378 17.69 -28.24 20.63
C LEU A 378 16.58 -28.96 21.38
N PHE A 379 15.61 -28.21 21.88
CA PHE A 379 14.41 -28.81 22.46
C PHE A 379 13.52 -29.38 21.34
N VAL A 380 13.10 -30.64 21.49
CA VAL A 380 12.21 -31.33 20.56
C VAL A 380 11.09 -32.04 21.27
N VAL A 381 9.95 -32.17 20.58
CA VAL A 381 8.89 -33.12 20.94
C VAL A 381 9.14 -34.41 20.17
N VAL A 382 9.19 -35.54 20.88
CA VAL A 382 9.35 -36.86 20.27
C VAL A 382 7.98 -37.40 19.89
N ILE A 383 7.81 -37.82 18.63
CA ILE A 383 6.56 -38.40 18.13
C ILE A 383 6.86 -39.80 17.56
N SER A 384 5.94 -40.74 17.77
CA SER A 384 6.02 -42.07 17.18
C SER A 384 5.80 -42.04 15.67
N GLU A 385 6.32 -43.03 14.95
CA GLU A 385 6.09 -43.14 13.51
C GLU A 385 4.60 -43.31 13.18
N ALA A 386 3.86 -44.06 14.01
CA ALA A 386 2.41 -44.21 13.87
C ALA A 386 1.64 -42.89 14.00
N ASN A 387 1.96 -42.07 15.02
CA ASN A 387 1.31 -40.77 15.22
C ASN A 387 1.67 -39.78 14.10
N TYR A 388 2.90 -39.84 13.58
CA TYR A 388 3.31 -39.05 12.44
C TYR A 388 2.57 -39.44 11.15
N ARG A 389 2.35 -40.74 10.92
CA ARG A 389 1.56 -41.20 9.77
C ARG A 389 0.10 -40.77 9.88
N ALA A 390 -0.50 -40.86 11.07
CA ALA A 390 -1.85 -40.35 11.30
C ALA A 390 -1.95 -38.83 11.05
N ALA A 391 -0.92 -38.06 11.44
CA ALA A 391 -0.84 -36.64 11.10
C ALA A 391 -0.73 -36.42 9.59
N ALA A 392 0.04 -37.25 8.87
CA ALA A 392 0.19 -37.17 7.42
C ALA A 392 -1.03 -37.63 6.61
N GLU A 393 -1.95 -38.38 7.21
CA GLU A 393 -3.25 -38.72 6.59
C GLU A 393 -4.20 -37.52 6.60
N ILE A 394 -4.16 -36.72 7.66
CA ILE A 394 -4.92 -35.47 7.79
C ILE A 394 -4.22 -34.38 6.94
N ALA A 395 -2.89 -34.30 7.03
CA ALA A 395 -2.00 -33.34 6.37
C ALA A 395 -1.19 -33.97 5.23
N PRO A 396 -1.75 -34.11 4.02
CA PRO A 396 -1.09 -34.79 2.90
C PRO A 396 0.15 -34.04 2.37
N HIS A 397 0.40 -32.80 2.84
CA HIS A 397 1.57 -32.00 2.51
C HIS A 397 2.81 -32.36 3.34
N LEU A 398 2.67 -33.19 4.38
CA LEU A 398 3.80 -33.67 5.19
C LEU A 398 4.71 -34.62 4.41
N PRO A 399 6.04 -34.57 4.61
CA PRO A 399 6.95 -35.46 3.92
C PRO A 399 6.73 -36.91 4.39
N PRO A 400 6.84 -37.89 3.47
CA PRO A 400 6.79 -39.29 3.87
C PRO A 400 8.03 -39.65 4.70
N VAL A 401 7.81 -40.36 5.80
CA VAL A 401 8.87 -40.88 6.67
C VAL A 401 8.89 -42.41 6.58
N LYS A 402 10.10 -42.97 6.47
CA LYS A 402 10.37 -44.41 6.62
C LYS A 402 11.60 -44.57 7.49
N LEU A 403 11.45 -45.16 8.67
CA LEU A 403 12.53 -45.32 9.64
C LEU A 403 12.91 -46.80 9.80
N GLU A 404 14.20 -47.05 10.03
CA GLU A 404 14.77 -48.31 10.56
C GLU A 404 14.97 -48.18 12.09
N GLU A 405 15.16 -49.31 12.80
CA GLU A 405 15.16 -49.40 14.27
C GLU A 405 16.12 -48.47 15.03
N GLN A 406 17.18 -47.92 14.41
CA GLN A 406 18.11 -46.96 15.05
C GLN A 406 18.20 -45.60 14.33
N SER A 407 17.24 -45.32 13.45
CA SER A 407 17.19 -44.05 12.73
C SER A 407 16.08 -43.13 13.24
N ALA A 408 16.32 -41.83 13.17
CA ALA A 408 15.31 -40.82 13.45
C ALA A 408 15.24 -39.78 12.33
N SER A 409 14.08 -39.17 12.16
CA SER A 409 13.88 -38.03 11.27
C SER A 409 13.65 -36.79 12.11
N LEU A 410 14.48 -35.76 11.91
CA LEU A 410 14.35 -34.48 12.60
C LEU A 410 13.66 -33.47 11.68
N PHE A 411 12.58 -32.90 12.20
CA PHE A 411 11.83 -31.84 11.59
C PHE A 411 12.05 -30.56 12.37
N HIS A 412 12.98 -29.74 11.88
CA HIS A 412 13.41 -28.54 12.59
C HIS A 412 12.48 -27.37 12.29
N TRP A 413 11.96 -26.76 13.34
CA TRP A 413 11.21 -25.51 13.28
C TRP A 413 12.18 -24.32 13.21
N THR A 414 12.05 -23.48 12.19
CA THR A 414 12.82 -22.24 12.05
C THR A 414 11.94 -21.11 11.55
N ARG A 415 12.08 -19.92 12.14
CA ARG A 415 11.26 -18.75 11.81
C ARG A 415 11.70 -18.04 10.52
N ASP A 416 12.97 -18.19 10.13
CA ASP A 416 13.57 -17.44 9.01
C ASP A 416 14.46 -18.31 8.10
N GLY A 417 14.47 -19.64 8.27
CA GLY A 417 15.29 -20.54 7.44
C GLY A 417 16.81 -20.42 7.62
N GLU A 418 17.28 -19.54 8.52
CA GLU A 418 18.71 -19.25 8.71
C GLU A 418 19.40 -20.12 9.77
N ASP A 419 18.66 -20.78 10.65
CA ASP A 419 19.23 -21.68 11.67
C ASP A 419 19.32 -23.11 11.13
N LYS A 420 20.42 -23.41 10.46
CA LYS A 420 20.76 -24.79 10.11
C LYS A 420 21.14 -25.54 11.40
N PRO A 421 20.48 -26.65 11.81
CA PRO A 421 21.11 -27.61 12.70
C PRO A 421 22.44 -28.00 12.07
N LEU A 422 23.51 -27.72 12.82
CA LEU A 422 24.89 -28.07 12.53
C LEU A 422 24.92 -29.53 12.08
N GLY A 423 25.43 -29.79 10.87
CA GLY A 423 25.32 -31.07 10.15
C GLY A 423 25.67 -32.30 10.97
N ALA A 424 24.69 -32.85 11.69
CA ALA A 424 24.88 -33.96 12.61
C ALA A 424 24.37 -35.24 11.96
N ALA A 425 25.28 -36.20 11.80
CA ALA A 425 24.97 -37.57 11.38
C ALA A 425 24.28 -38.36 12.50
N SER A 426 24.46 -37.96 13.76
CA SER A 426 23.86 -38.61 14.92
C SER A 426 23.51 -37.62 16.02
N VAL A 427 22.44 -37.90 16.77
CA VAL A 427 21.92 -37.06 17.87
C VAL A 427 21.62 -37.93 19.08
N ARG A 428 21.82 -37.37 20.28
CA ARG A 428 21.51 -38.05 21.54
C ARG A 428 20.28 -37.44 22.19
N LEU A 429 19.38 -38.31 22.66
CA LEU A 429 18.27 -37.97 23.53
C LEU A 429 18.48 -38.78 24.82
N GLY A 430 18.93 -38.13 25.89
CA GLY A 430 19.40 -38.82 27.10
C GLY A 430 20.56 -39.77 26.80
N ASP A 431 20.45 -41.03 27.22
CA ASP A 431 21.51 -42.05 27.02
C ASP A 431 21.50 -42.71 25.64
N ALA A 432 20.43 -42.55 24.86
CA ALA A 432 20.27 -43.17 23.55
C ALA A 432 20.83 -42.30 22.41
N ALA A 433 21.53 -42.92 21.46
CA ALA A 433 22.04 -42.28 20.25
C ALA A 433 21.26 -42.74 19.02
N TYR A 434 20.90 -41.79 18.16
CA TYR A 434 20.15 -42.01 16.92
C TYR A 434 20.90 -41.47 15.72
N ASP A 435 20.90 -42.20 14.62
CA ASP A 435 21.41 -41.70 13.34
C ASP A 435 20.29 -40.92 12.62
N LEU A 436 20.55 -39.65 12.31
CA LEU A 436 19.59 -38.80 11.61
C LEU A 436 19.61 -39.11 10.12
N LYS A 437 18.57 -39.78 9.62
CA LYS A 437 18.45 -40.13 8.19
C LYS A 437 17.82 -39.02 7.35
N GLN A 438 16.97 -38.20 7.96
CA GLN A 438 16.31 -37.11 7.28
C GLN A 438 16.25 -35.90 8.20
N VAL A 439 16.76 -34.77 7.72
CA VAL A 439 16.58 -33.46 8.34
C VAL A 439 15.79 -32.63 7.34
N ALA A 440 14.53 -32.35 7.65
CA ALA A 440 13.72 -31.45 6.86
C ALA A 440 13.37 -30.20 7.69
N TYR A 441 13.27 -29.09 7.00
CA TYR A 441 12.93 -27.79 7.58
C TYR A 441 11.49 -27.51 7.23
N PHE A 442 10.66 -27.29 8.25
CA PHE A 442 9.27 -26.93 8.05
C PHE A 442 8.99 -25.56 8.64
N ASN A 443 8.21 -24.80 7.89
CA ASN A 443 7.61 -23.59 8.40
C ASN A 443 6.26 -23.98 9.02
N GLN A 444 6.31 -24.60 10.21
CA GLN A 444 5.16 -24.82 11.11
C GLN A 444 4.14 -25.91 10.73
N ASP A 445 4.49 -26.87 9.90
CA ASP A 445 3.52 -27.84 9.35
C ASP A 445 3.09 -28.99 10.29
N VAL A 446 3.39 -28.99 11.59
CA VAL A 446 2.80 -29.97 12.55
C VAL A 446 2.77 -29.42 13.97
N CYS A 447 3.84 -28.75 14.37
CA CYS A 447 4.05 -28.24 15.72
C CYS A 447 4.83 -26.93 15.69
N SER A 448 4.56 -26.05 16.66
CA SER A 448 5.34 -24.82 16.91
C SER A 448 6.73 -25.09 17.53
N MET A 449 7.19 -26.34 17.46
CA MET A 449 8.43 -26.84 18.02
C MET A 449 9.05 -27.84 17.04
N SER A 450 10.36 -28.04 17.16
CA SER A 450 11.04 -29.07 16.38
C SER A 450 10.54 -30.45 16.80
N VAL A 451 10.25 -31.31 15.82
CA VAL A 451 9.71 -32.65 16.04
C VAL A 451 10.78 -33.68 15.70
N LEU A 452 10.97 -34.66 16.58
CA LEU A 452 11.78 -35.83 16.29
C LEU A 452 10.86 -37.04 16.11
N VAL A 453 10.85 -37.61 14.91
CA VAL A 453 10.10 -38.84 14.63
C VAL A 453 11.02 -40.04 14.84
N VAL A 454 10.59 -40.96 15.68
CA VAL A 454 11.34 -42.14 16.12
C VAL A 454 10.49 -43.41 15.87
N PRO A 455 11.09 -44.57 15.56
CA PRO A 455 10.35 -45.82 15.41
C PRO A 455 9.53 -46.16 16.65
N ASP A 456 8.33 -46.72 16.45
CA ASP A 456 7.36 -47.03 17.51
C ASP A 456 7.99 -47.88 18.63
N VAL A 457 8.85 -48.84 18.29
CA VAL A 457 9.52 -49.74 19.25
C VAL A 457 10.36 -48.98 20.26
N ASN A 458 11.04 -47.92 19.84
CA ASN A 458 11.88 -47.11 20.74
C ASN A 458 11.05 -46.07 21.49
N TYR A 459 10.02 -45.51 20.82
CA TYR A 459 9.08 -44.59 21.45
C TYR A 459 8.41 -45.22 22.67
N TRP A 460 7.87 -46.44 22.52
CA TRP A 460 7.17 -47.12 23.62
C TRP A 460 8.10 -47.62 24.73
N ARG A 461 9.38 -47.89 24.42
CA ARG A 461 10.38 -48.18 25.46
C ARG A 461 10.60 -46.98 26.38
N TRP A 462 10.63 -45.78 25.83
CA TRP A 462 10.79 -44.56 26.63
C TRP A 462 9.55 -44.23 27.45
N VAL A 463 8.37 -44.31 26.83
CA VAL A 463 7.09 -44.06 27.52
C VAL A 463 6.82 -45.10 28.62
N GLY A 464 7.35 -46.32 28.48
CA GLY A 464 7.12 -47.42 29.43
C GLY A 464 8.10 -47.53 30.61
N ASP A 465 9.29 -46.94 30.54
CA ASP A 465 10.35 -47.13 31.55
C ASP A 465 10.51 -45.97 32.55
N ASP A 466 9.92 -44.80 32.31
CA ASP A 466 10.22 -43.60 33.10
C ASP A 466 8.99 -42.72 33.39
N ASP A 467 8.47 -42.83 34.62
CA ASP A 467 7.39 -42.00 35.19
C ASP A 467 7.77 -40.51 35.32
N SER A 468 9.02 -40.13 35.01
CA SER A 468 9.50 -38.74 35.11
C SER A 468 9.45 -37.94 33.81
N LEU A 469 9.01 -38.57 32.71
CA LEU A 469 8.95 -37.91 31.40
C LEU A 469 7.80 -36.90 31.35
N GLN A 470 8.15 -35.66 30.96
CA GLN A 470 7.17 -34.60 30.77
C GLN A 470 6.51 -34.75 29.41
N PHE A 471 5.21 -35.07 29.40
CA PHE A 471 4.45 -35.12 28.15
C PHE A 471 3.99 -33.73 27.74
N TRP A 472 4.08 -33.50 26.44
CA TRP A 472 3.41 -32.41 25.77
C TRP A 472 2.23 -32.99 25.03
N HIS A 473 1.05 -32.55 25.40
CA HIS A 473 -0.18 -32.86 24.71
C HIS A 473 -0.52 -31.70 23.77
N GLN A 474 -0.67 -32.02 22.50
CA GLN A 474 -0.97 -31.04 21.46
C GLN A 474 -2.14 -31.51 20.61
N LEU A 475 -3.20 -30.72 20.57
CA LEU A 475 -4.30 -30.91 19.63
C LEU A 475 -4.00 -30.08 18.39
N CYS A 476 -3.91 -30.75 17.25
CA CYS A 476 -3.67 -30.14 15.95
C CYS A 476 -4.93 -30.24 15.10
N PHE A 477 -5.39 -29.11 14.56
CA PHE A 477 -6.56 -29.01 13.67
C PHE A 477 -6.12 -28.55 12.28
N GLU A 478 -6.34 -29.37 11.26
CA GLU A 478 -6.16 -28.96 9.88
C GLU A 478 -7.52 -28.61 9.29
N THR A 479 -7.73 -27.32 9.02
CA THR A 479 -8.94 -26.89 8.36
C THR A 479 -8.58 -26.37 6.97
N PRO A 480 -9.07 -26.99 5.88
CA PRO A 480 -8.82 -26.51 4.51
C PRO A 480 -9.32 -25.06 4.29
N ASN A 481 -10.22 -24.60 5.16
CA ASN A 481 -10.82 -23.26 5.15
C ASN A 481 -10.45 -22.39 6.36
N TRP A 482 -9.27 -22.58 6.97
CA TRP A 482 -8.87 -21.81 8.16
C TRP A 482 -8.96 -20.28 7.98
N HIS A 483 -8.74 -19.80 6.75
CA HIS A 483 -8.88 -18.39 6.38
C HIS A 483 -10.31 -17.84 6.55
N LYS A 484 -11.34 -18.70 6.60
CA LYS A 484 -12.72 -18.31 6.89
C LYS A 484 -12.89 -17.97 8.37
N LEU A 485 -12.20 -18.66 9.28
CA LEU A 485 -12.27 -18.41 10.72
C LEU A 485 -11.75 -17.01 11.12
N LEU A 486 -10.79 -16.48 10.36
CA LEU A 486 -10.33 -15.10 10.54
C LEU A 486 -11.42 -14.05 10.24
N ASN A 487 -12.46 -14.41 9.47
CA ASN A 487 -13.52 -13.48 9.05
C ASN A 487 -14.81 -13.58 9.89
N VAL A 488 -14.85 -14.40 10.94
CA VAL A 488 -16.08 -14.65 11.71
C VAL A 488 -16.31 -13.61 12.82
N HIS A 489 -15.45 -12.61 12.89
CA HIS A 489 -15.67 -11.40 13.69
C HIS A 489 -15.70 -10.14 12.81
N GLU A 490 -16.52 -10.17 11.76
CA GLU A 490 -17.02 -8.94 11.09
C GLU A 490 -18.50 -8.67 11.39
#